data_AF-A0A1F6PX34-F1
#
_entry.id   AF-A0A1F6PX34-F1
#
_cell.length_a   1.000
_cell.length_b   1.000
_cell.length_c   1.000
_cell.angle_alpha   90.00
_cell.angle_beta   90.00
_cell.angle_gamma   90.00
#
_symmetry.space_group_name_H-M   'P 1'
#
loop_
_entity.id
_entity.type
_entity.pdbx_description
1 polymer ?
#
loop_
_entity_poly.entity_id
_entity_poly.type
_entity_poly.pdbx_seq_one_letter_code
_entity_poly.pdbx_strand_id
1 'polypeptide(L)'
;MNPNIPSQQIKIRKAILIFLKAVAPPLVLYVDNTDEAYAEIIRIIENANVSMPRMIEKIGKGPLKKIAVLDVQIAGVAIQEEPA
;
A
#
# COMPACT_ATOMS: atom_id res chain seq x y z
N MET A 1 -16.03 -37.10 20.55
CA MET A 1 -15.58 -35.84 19.92
C MET A 1 -16.21 -35.75 18.55
N ASN A 2 -16.63 -34.57 18.08
CA ASN A 2 -17.37 -34.42 16.82
C ASN A 2 -16.38 -34.01 15.70
N PRO A 3 -16.20 -34.79 14.61
CA PRO A 3 -15.08 -34.57 13.68
C PRO A 3 -15.28 -33.40 12.71
N ASN A 4 -16.51 -32.91 12.54
CA ASN A 4 -16.85 -31.93 11.51
C ASN A 4 -16.91 -30.49 12.06
N ILE A 5 -15.76 -29.94 12.44
CA ILE A 5 -15.58 -28.48 12.48
C ILE A 5 -15.08 -28.07 11.08
N PRO A 6 -15.83 -27.29 10.29
CA PRO A 6 -15.32 -26.77 9.02
C PRO A 6 -14.08 -25.91 9.28
N SER A 7 -12.98 -26.21 8.59
CA SER A 7 -11.79 -25.37 8.61
C SER A 7 -12.08 -24.08 7.86
N GLN A 8 -12.63 -23.10 8.58
CA GLN A 8 -13.05 -21.81 8.05
C GLN A 8 -11.83 -21.03 7.55
N GLN A 9 -11.54 -21.18 6.25
CA GLN A 9 -10.41 -20.54 5.60
C GLN A 9 -10.53 -19.02 5.76
N ILE A 10 -9.63 -18.45 6.57
CA ILE A 10 -9.53 -17.00 6.75
C ILE A 10 -9.10 -16.41 5.40
N LYS A 11 -10.02 -15.70 4.75
CA LYS A 11 -9.70 -14.94 3.55
C LYS A 11 -8.70 -13.85 3.95
N ILE A 12 -7.57 -13.80 3.26
CA ILE A 12 -6.57 -12.74 3.44
C ILE A 12 -6.81 -11.63 2.42
N ARG A 13 -6.69 -10.38 2.86
CA ARG A 13 -6.58 -9.20 1.99
C ARG A 13 -5.16 -8.66 2.05
N LYS A 14 -4.70 -8.11 0.91
CA LYS A 14 -3.42 -7.38 0.82
C LYS A 14 -3.67 -5.88 0.74
N ALA A 15 -2.80 -5.11 1.38
CA ALA A 15 -2.74 -3.66 1.27
C ALA A 15 -1.30 -3.19 1.01
N ILE A 16 -1.16 -2.06 0.32
CA ILE A 16 0.07 -1.28 0.27
C ILE A 16 0.06 -0.26 1.41
N LEU A 17 1.15 -0.21 2.16
CA LEU A 17 1.44 0.82 3.15
C LEU A 17 2.49 1.77 2.57
N ILE A 18 2.13 3.04 2.40
CA ILE A 18 3.06 4.09 1.94
C ILE A 18 3.42 4.97 3.15
N PHE A 19 4.70 4.99 3.51
CA PHE A 19 5.22 5.80 4.60
C PHE A 19 5.65 7.17 4.06
N LEU A 20 5.33 8.25 4.78
CA LEU A 20 5.71 9.62 4.41
C LEU A 20 6.66 10.22 5.45
N LYS A 21 7.65 11.00 5.00
CA LYS A 21 8.78 11.47 5.84
C LYS A 21 8.40 12.28 7.09
N ALA A 22 7.21 12.88 7.10
CA ALA A 22 6.71 13.72 8.20
C ALA A 22 5.36 13.24 8.79
N VAL A 23 4.90 12.03 8.48
CA VAL A 23 3.61 11.50 8.94
C VAL A 23 3.81 10.12 9.55
N ALA A 24 3.50 9.95 10.84
CA ALA A 24 3.79 8.71 11.56
C ALA A 24 2.89 7.52 11.15
N PRO A 25 1.57 7.67 10.91
CA PRO A 25 0.77 6.60 10.31
C PRO A 25 1.04 6.47 8.79
N PRO A 26 1.21 5.26 8.25
CA PRO A 26 1.28 5.05 6.80
C PRO A 26 -0.07 5.26 6.13
N LEU A 27 -0.06 5.65 4.86
CA LEU A 27 -1.25 5.60 4.01
C LEU A 27 -1.51 4.15 3.60
N VAL A 28 -2.65 3.58 4.03
CA VAL A 28 -3.06 2.21 3.72
C VAL A 28 -3.95 2.22 2.47
N LEU A 29 -3.46 1.66 1.36
CA LEU A 29 -4.12 1.64 0.06
C LEU A 29 -4.38 0.20 -0.39
N TYR A 30 -5.65 -0.16 -0.58
CA TYR A 30 -6.01 -1.43 -1.23
C TYR A 30 -6.02 -1.22 -2.74
N VAL A 31 -5.48 -2.17 -3.49
CA VAL A 31 -5.32 -2.09 -4.96
C VAL A 31 -5.65 -3.43 -5.61
N ASP A 32 -5.86 -3.41 -6.93
CA ASP A 32 -6.17 -4.59 -7.75
C ASP A 32 -4.99 -5.58 -7.80
N ASN A 33 -3.77 -5.06 -7.97
CA ASN A 33 -2.52 -5.80 -7.96
C ASN A 33 -1.56 -5.17 -6.93
N THR A 34 -1.31 -5.87 -5.82
CA THR A 34 -0.46 -5.36 -4.74
C THR A 34 1.01 -5.40 -5.13
N ASP A 35 1.49 -6.50 -5.71
CA ASP A 35 2.92 -6.71 -5.92
C ASP A 35 3.46 -5.78 -7.03
N GLU A 36 2.64 -5.46 -8.03
CA GLU A 36 2.91 -4.43 -9.05
C GLU A 36 2.95 -3.03 -8.45
N ALA A 37 1.96 -2.66 -7.61
CA ALA A 37 1.92 -1.37 -6.95
C ALA A 37 3.12 -1.18 -5.99
N TYR A 38 3.57 -2.23 -5.31
CA TYR A 38 4.79 -2.22 -4.51
C TYR A 38 6.02 -1.88 -5.37
N ALA A 39 6.23 -2.62 -6.46
CA ALA A 39 7.35 -2.41 -7.38
C ALA A 39 7.33 -1.02 -8.04
N GLU A 40 6.16 -0.47 -8.31
CA GLU A 40 6.00 0.90 -8.82
C GLU A 40 6.40 1.95 -7.78
N ILE A 41 5.95 1.84 -6.53
CA ILE A 41 6.33 2.80 -5.47
C ILE A 41 7.83 2.72 -5.17
N ILE A 42 8.45 1.54 -5.20
CA ILE A 42 9.92 1.41 -5.13
C ILE A 42 10.60 2.23 -6.24
N ARG A 43 10.21 2.05 -7.50
CA ARG A 43 10.76 2.82 -8.63
C ARG A 43 10.53 4.33 -8.49
N ILE A 44 9.40 4.74 -7.93
CA ILE A 44 9.09 6.15 -7.66
C ILE A 44 10.04 6.74 -6.61
N ILE A 45 10.35 5.99 -5.54
CA ILE A 45 11.32 6.39 -4.51
C ILE A 45 12.74 6.47 -5.11
N GLU A 46 13.16 5.46 -5.87
CA GLU A 46 14.48 5.38 -6.52
C GLU A 46 14.71 6.54 -7.51
N ASN A 47 13.65 7.03 -8.16
CA ASN A 47 13.70 8.11 -9.15
C ASN A 47 13.20 9.46 -8.60
N ALA A 48 13.06 9.63 -7.29
CA ALA A 48 12.57 10.87 -6.68
C ALA A 48 13.63 11.98 -6.71
N ASN A 49 13.34 13.11 -7.38
CA ASN A 49 14.29 14.21 -7.55
C ASN A 49 13.94 15.42 -6.67
N VAL A 50 14.77 15.74 -5.68
CA VAL A 50 14.58 16.87 -4.75
C VAL A 50 14.53 18.23 -5.47
N SER A 51 15.25 18.37 -6.60
CA SER A 51 15.25 19.60 -7.41
C SER A 51 14.07 19.69 -8.38
N MET A 52 13.34 18.60 -8.61
CA MET A 52 12.17 18.55 -9.50
C MET A 52 11.15 17.53 -8.98
N PRO A 53 10.49 17.80 -7.83
CA PRO A 53 9.54 16.88 -7.22
C PRO A 53 8.28 16.73 -8.08
N ARG A 54 7.74 15.51 -8.15
CA ARG A 54 6.58 15.17 -8.99
C ARG A 54 5.39 14.77 -8.14
N MET A 55 4.20 15.16 -8.58
CA MET A 55 2.95 14.66 -8.00
C MET A 55 2.70 13.22 -8.49
N ILE A 56 2.51 12.32 -7.54
CA ILE A 56 2.19 10.91 -7.72
C ILE A 56 0.74 10.70 -7.29
N GLU A 57 -0.11 10.33 -8.24
CA GLU A 57 -1.51 9.98 -7.96
C GLU A 57 -1.73 8.47 -8.09
N LYS A 58 -2.33 7.84 -7.07
CA LYS A 58 -2.77 6.43 -7.13
C LYS A 58 -4.24 6.32 -6.74
N ILE A 59 -5.00 5.50 -7.47
CA ILE A 59 -6.38 5.15 -7.16
C ILE A 59 -6.38 3.94 -6.22
N GLY A 60 -7.30 3.90 -5.27
CA GLY A 60 -7.42 2.86 -4.26
C GLY A 60 -8.84 2.32 -4.10
N LYS A 61 -8.91 1.16 -3.45
CA LYS A 61 -10.13 0.46 -3.02
C LYS A 61 -10.26 0.53 -1.49
N GLY A 62 -11.38 0.04 -0.95
CA GLY A 62 -11.65 0.15 0.49
C GLY A 62 -11.89 1.60 0.93
N PRO A 63 -11.45 2.03 2.13
CA PRO A 63 -11.70 3.37 2.65
C PRO A 63 -10.99 4.49 1.87
N LEU A 64 -9.70 4.32 1.54
CA LEU A 64 -8.87 5.34 0.88
C LEU A 64 -9.00 5.23 -0.64
N LYS A 65 -9.81 6.12 -1.25
CA LYS A 65 -10.20 6.04 -2.68
C LYS A 65 -9.14 6.54 -3.65
N LYS A 66 -8.34 7.52 -3.26
CA LYS A 66 -7.26 8.10 -4.06
C LYS A 66 -6.24 8.73 -3.12
N ILE A 67 -4.98 8.75 -3.52
CA ILE A 67 -3.93 9.56 -2.91
C ILE A 67 -3.28 10.46 -3.96
N ALA A 68 -2.76 11.59 -3.51
CA ALA A 68 -1.88 12.48 -4.27
C ALA A 68 -0.74 12.90 -3.33
N VAL A 69 0.50 12.53 -3.64
CA VAL A 69 1.68 12.79 -2.82
C VAL A 69 2.86 13.21 -3.69
N LEU A 70 3.80 14.00 -3.15
CA LEU A 70 5.07 14.23 -3.85
C LEU A 70 5.98 13.02 -3.71
N ASP A 71 6.61 12.56 -4.79
CA ASP A 71 7.56 11.45 -4.79
C ASP A 71 8.67 11.61 -3.73
N VAL A 72 9.23 12.81 -3.62
CA VAL A 72 10.25 13.17 -2.62
C VAL A 72 9.78 13.11 -1.16
N GLN A 73 8.48 13.01 -0.89
CA GLN A 73 7.92 12.87 0.47
C GLN A 73 7.69 11.42 0.88
N ILE A 74 7.74 10.47 -0.07
CA ILE A 74 7.67 9.04 0.23
C ILE A 74 8.98 8.62 0.93
N ALA A 75 8.85 7.94 2.07
CA ALA A 75 9.95 7.42 2.88
C ALA A 75 10.20 5.92 2.66
N GLY A 76 9.16 5.18 2.27
CA GLY A 76 9.22 3.74 2.07
C GLY A 76 7.85 3.16 1.73
N VAL A 77 7.83 1.87 1.40
CA VAL A 77 6.62 1.10 1.08
C VAL A 77 6.70 -0.30 1.67
N ALA A 78 5.55 -0.85 2.09
CA ALA A 78 5.42 -2.22 2.56
C ALA A 78 4.14 -2.88 2.02
N ILE A 79 4.11 -4.22 2.01
CA ILE A 79 2.90 -5.02 1.82
C ILE A 79 2.43 -5.48 3.19
N GLN A 80 1.13 -5.35 3.47
CA GLN A 80 0.49 -5.86 4.68
C GLN A 80 -0.58 -6.89 4.30
N GLU A 81 -0.54 -8.04 4.96
CA GLU A 81 -1.57 -9.09 4.87
C GLU A 81 -2.44 -9.05 6.13
N GLU A 82 -3.76 -9.06 5.95
CA GLU A 82 -4.76 -8.96 7.02
C GLU A 82 -5.91 -9.96 6.79
N PRO A 83 -6.61 -10.42 7.83
CA PRO A 83 -7.94 -11.00 7.68
C PRO A 83 -8.89 -10.03 6.94
N ALA A 84 -9.63 -10.53 5.95
CA ALA A 84 -10.40 -9.73 5.00
C ALA A 84 -11.76 -9.26 5.51
#